data_AF-A0A1E7GPZ4-F1
#
_entry.id   AF-A0A1E7GPZ4-F1
#
_cell.length_a   1.000
_cell.length_b   1.000
_cell.length_c   1.000
_cell.angle_alpha   90.00
_cell.angle_beta   90.00
_cell.angle_gamma   90.00
#
_symmetry.space_group_name_H-M   'P 1'
#
loop_
_entity.id
_entity.type
_entity.pdbx_description
1 polymer ?
#
loop_
_entity_poly.entity_id
_entity_poly.type
_entity_poly.pdbx_seq_one_letter_code
_entity_poly.pdbx_strand_id
1 'polypeptide(L)'
;MDFYIARQPIFNTKKRLFAYELLYRGPEGFPLANVSGERATTGLLTSTFLTKGVEIVSNSKPCFVNFTEDLLLKNIPASFPKGRLVIEVLEDVRPTKEIIAVCRKFSKAGYKIALDDFVYDEKLEPLIEIADIIKIDFRLTPVDMIRKTLRKLSKHKVKLLAEKVESHYEFDQAVKLGFTYFQGYFFSQPEKILIKELALAKITLYNLLAEVTRKKTSIERLHKIISLDVAISYKLLRFINSAYFYRLQEVKTVKHGIAYLGEVQLRRFLILVIVSELAIDKPSELVRLSLVRAKFCELLALQSRFKNVSMEMFLLGLFSLIDSMLETKMEVIMEKLPIAKEIKQALSSQTGDYIYFLKAVVAYERGQIPTFTRALEQINVDQALVPDMYLESLQYANTLM
;
A
#
# COMPACT_ATOMS: atom_id res chain seq x y z
N MET A 1 5.90 9.96 -2.06
CA MET A 1 6.52 10.85 -1.04
C MET A 1 6.15 10.28 0.30
N ASP A 2 7.06 10.25 1.27
CA ASP A 2 6.69 9.81 2.62
C ASP A 2 5.72 10.83 3.23
N PHE A 3 4.63 10.34 3.81
CA PHE A 3 3.69 11.18 4.56
C PHE A 3 3.44 10.61 5.94
N TYR A 4 3.05 11.50 6.84
CA TYR A 4 2.74 11.17 8.21
C TYR A 4 1.25 11.07 8.37
N ILE A 5 0.83 10.04 9.10
CA ILE A 5 -0.52 9.95 9.62
C ILE A 5 -0.40 10.13 11.12
N ALA A 6 -1.09 11.12 11.65
CA ALA A 6 -1.30 11.21 13.08
C ALA A 6 -2.52 10.34 13.41
N ARG A 7 -2.42 9.53 14.48
CA ARG A 7 -3.60 8.92 15.08
C ARG A 7 -3.87 9.56 16.43
N GLN A 8 -5.14 9.77 16.75
CA GLN A 8 -5.53 10.25 18.07
C GLN A 8 -6.46 9.23 18.74
N PRO A 9 -6.12 8.73 19.94
CA PRO A 9 -6.95 7.74 20.61
C PRO A 9 -8.24 8.38 21.17
N ILE A 10 -9.33 7.63 21.02
CA ILE A 10 -10.65 7.94 21.58
C ILE A 10 -10.93 6.94 22.69
N PHE A 11 -11.30 7.44 23.87
CA PHE A 11 -11.55 6.64 25.07
C PHE A 11 -13.04 6.64 25.45
N ASN A 12 -13.45 5.65 26.25
CA ASN A 12 -14.76 5.63 26.87
C ASN A 12 -14.73 6.17 28.32
N THR A 13 -15.89 6.20 28.97
CA THR A 13 -16.06 6.63 30.39
C THR A 13 -15.19 5.85 31.39
N LYS A 14 -14.73 4.64 31.05
CA LYS A 14 -13.82 3.82 31.87
C LYS A 14 -12.35 4.02 31.50
N LYS A 15 -12.03 5.09 30.75
CA LYS A 15 -10.69 5.42 30.22
C LYS A 15 -10.07 4.28 29.39
N ARG A 16 -10.90 3.42 28.79
CA ARG A 16 -10.44 2.33 27.92
C ARG A 16 -10.50 2.79 26.47
N LEU A 17 -9.45 2.45 25.71
CA LEU A 17 -9.34 2.73 24.28
C LEU A 17 -10.53 2.12 23.53
N PHE A 18 -11.29 2.99 22.88
CA PHE A 18 -12.46 2.66 22.08
C PHE A 18 -12.12 2.62 20.58
N ALA A 19 -11.47 3.66 20.08
CA ALA A 19 -11.21 3.89 18.66
C ALA A 19 -9.99 4.79 18.46
N TYR A 20 -9.61 5.01 17.20
CA TYR A 20 -8.67 6.06 16.81
C TYR A 20 -9.30 6.97 15.78
N GLU A 21 -9.03 8.27 15.87
CA GLU A 21 -9.18 9.20 14.76
C GLU A 21 -7.90 9.24 13.94
N LEU A 22 -8.03 9.19 12.62
CA LEU A 22 -6.92 9.21 11.69
C LEU A 22 -6.84 10.57 10.99
N LEU A 23 -5.69 11.22 11.14
CA LEU A 23 -5.45 12.58 10.66
C LEU A 23 -4.28 12.56 9.66
N TYR A 24 -4.55 13.01 8.44
CA TYR A 24 -3.49 13.19 7.44
C TYR A 24 -2.61 14.40 7.81
N ARG A 25 -1.29 14.22 7.84
CA ARG A 25 -0.33 15.30 8.16
C ARG A 25 0.62 15.67 7.01
N GLY A 26 0.46 15.07 5.84
CA GLY A 26 1.31 15.36 4.68
C GLY A 26 2.77 14.95 4.87
N PRO A 27 3.66 15.33 3.93
CA PRO A 27 5.11 15.16 4.07
C PRO A 27 5.68 16.08 5.17
N GLU A 28 6.80 15.69 5.78
CA GLU A 28 7.47 16.53 6.78
C GLU A 28 7.85 17.90 6.20
N GLY A 29 7.58 18.97 6.95
CA GLY A 29 7.92 20.34 6.54
C GLY A 29 6.90 21.04 5.64
N PHE A 30 5.80 20.38 5.24
CA PHE A 30 4.72 21.01 4.47
C PHE A 30 3.54 21.43 5.37
N PRO A 31 3.10 22.70 5.35
CA PRO A 31 1.90 23.13 6.08
C PRO A 31 0.64 22.42 5.56
N LEU A 32 -0.22 21.93 6.47
CA LEU A 32 -1.51 21.31 6.11
C LEU A 32 -2.38 22.18 5.19
N ALA A 33 -2.26 23.50 5.30
CA ALA A 33 -3.02 24.48 4.52
C ALA A 33 -2.86 24.32 2.99
N ASN A 34 -1.81 23.64 2.53
CA ASN A 34 -1.51 23.49 1.10
C ASN A 34 -1.97 22.15 0.50
N VAL A 35 -2.62 21.27 1.27
CA VAL A 35 -3.14 19.99 0.77
C VAL A 35 -4.66 20.04 0.71
N SER A 36 -5.25 19.76 -0.47
CA SER A 36 -6.71 19.68 -0.56
C SER A 36 -7.24 18.53 0.30
N GLY A 37 -8.33 18.78 1.05
CA GLY A 37 -8.94 17.79 1.95
C GLY A 37 -9.28 16.47 1.26
N GLU A 38 -9.58 16.52 -0.04
CA GLU A 38 -9.80 15.32 -0.86
C GLU A 38 -8.55 14.46 -1.06
N ARG A 39 -7.39 15.07 -1.36
CA ARG A 39 -6.12 14.34 -1.51
C ARG A 39 -5.64 13.78 -0.19
N ALA A 40 -5.80 14.55 0.89
CA ALA A 40 -5.46 14.14 2.25
C ALA A 40 -6.25 12.89 2.66
N THR A 41 -7.57 12.93 2.48
CA THR A 41 -8.47 11.82 2.85
C THR A 41 -8.30 10.61 1.92
N THR A 42 -8.21 10.81 0.60
CA THR A 42 -8.03 9.70 -0.35
C THR A 42 -6.67 9.02 -0.17
N GLY A 43 -5.60 9.80 0.09
CA GLY A 43 -4.27 9.27 0.39
C GLY A 43 -4.21 8.52 1.73
N LEU A 44 -4.82 9.08 2.77
CA LEU A 44 -5.01 8.44 4.08
C LEU A 44 -5.75 7.10 3.95
N LEU A 45 -6.87 7.10 3.24
CA LEU A 45 -7.72 5.93 3.05
C LEU A 45 -7.06 4.84 2.21
N THR A 46 -6.45 5.21 1.08
CA THR A 46 -5.77 4.26 0.17
C THR A 46 -4.59 3.60 0.88
N SER A 47 -3.76 4.36 1.57
CA SER A 47 -2.57 3.84 2.23
C SER A 47 -2.87 3.05 3.50
N THR A 48 -3.84 3.50 4.29
CA THR A 48 -4.14 2.87 5.59
C THR A 48 -4.96 1.61 5.38
N PHE A 49 -6.04 1.64 4.58
CA PHE A 49 -7.00 0.54 4.51
C PHE A 49 -6.72 -0.50 3.42
N LEU A 50 -6.02 -0.17 2.33
CA LEU A 50 -5.72 -1.13 1.24
C LEU A 50 -4.38 -1.86 1.44
N THR A 51 -3.47 -1.32 2.24
CA THR A 51 -2.29 -2.06 2.72
C THR A 51 -2.62 -2.69 4.08
N LYS A 52 -1.86 -3.68 4.57
CA LYS A 52 -2.03 -4.26 5.93
C LYS A 52 -1.89 -3.23 7.09
N GLY A 53 -1.77 -1.93 6.77
CA GLY A 53 -1.57 -0.80 7.68
C GLY A 53 -2.70 -0.54 8.66
N VAL A 54 -3.98 -0.70 8.32
CA VAL A 54 -5.09 -0.41 9.26
C VAL A 54 -4.96 -1.23 10.53
N GLU A 55 -4.59 -2.52 10.49
CA GLU A 55 -4.49 -3.31 11.73
C GLU A 55 -3.36 -2.82 12.63
N ILE A 56 -2.25 -2.37 12.03
CA ILE A 56 -1.08 -1.83 12.75
C ILE A 56 -1.38 -0.43 13.29
N VAL A 57 -2.09 0.41 12.52
CA VAL A 57 -2.39 1.81 12.84
C VAL A 57 -3.58 1.93 13.80
N SER A 58 -4.59 1.08 13.67
CA SER A 58 -5.80 1.09 14.49
C SER A 58 -5.75 0.15 15.69
N ASN A 59 -4.75 -0.73 15.78
CA ASN A 59 -4.72 -1.83 16.75
C ASN A 59 -6.04 -2.65 16.75
N SER A 60 -6.58 -2.90 15.54
CA SER A 60 -7.87 -3.55 15.30
C SER A 60 -9.10 -2.85 15.89
N LYS A 61 -9.02 -1.55 16.21
CA LYS A 61 -10.14 -0.72 16.66
C LYS A 61 -10.83 0.00 15.50
N PRO A 62 -12.06 0.50 15.67
CA PRO A 62 -12.69 1.40 14.70
C PRO A 62 -11.82 2.64 14.45
N CYS A 63 -11.81 3.10 13.20
CA CYS A 63 -11.14 4.31 12.78
C CYS A 63 -12.16 5.36 12.36
N PHE A 64 -12.03 6.53 12.95
CA PHE A 64 -12.72 7.75 12.57
C PHE A 64 -11.91 8.43 11.46
N VAL A 65 -12.58 8.75 10.35
CA VAL A 65 -11.95 9.37 9.18
C VAL A 65 -12.87 10.47 8.64
N ASN A 66 -12.28 11.65 8.47
CA ASN A 66 -12.93 12.83 7.91
C ASN A 66 -13.29 12.65 6.45
N PHE A 67 -14.53 12.97 6.09
CA PHE A 67 -15.03 12.98 4.71
C PHE A 67 -15.62 14.34 4.36
N THR A 68 -15.12 14.92 3.27
CA THR A 68 -15.71 16.11 2.63
C THR A 68 -16.97 15.74 1.85
N GLU A 69 -17.78 16.75 1.51
CA GLU A 69 -18.98 16.64 0.67
C GLU A 69 -18.71 15.81 -0.61
N ASP A 70 -17.67 16.18 -1.36
CA ASP A 70 -17.28 15.51 -2.60
C ASP A 70 -16.99 14.00 -2.43
N LEU A 71 -16.31 13.61 -1.35
CA LEU A 71 -15.93 12.21 -1.13
C LEU A 71 -17.15 11.36 -0.73
N LEU A 72 -18.08 11.95 0.01
CA LEU A 72 -19.36 11.32 0.31
C LEU A 72 -20.15 11.08 -0.99
N LEU A 73 -20.30 12.11 -1.82
CA LEU A 73 -21.03 12.03 -3.09
C LEU A 73 -20.40 11.05 -4.08
N LYS A 74 -19.06 10.97 -4.14
CA LYS A 74 -18.30 9.98 -4.93
C LYS A 74 -18.38 8.56 -4.35
N ASN A 75 -19.12 8.36 -3.26
CA ASN A 75 -19.38 7.06 -2.62
C ASN A 75 -18.10 6.34 -2.16
N ILE A 76 -17.04 7.10 -1.83
CA ILE A 76 -15.73 6.59 -1.42
C ILE A 76 -15.80 5.70 -0.15
N PRO A 77 -16.62 6.01 0.89
CA PRO A 77 -16.70 5.15 2.07
C PRO A 77 -17.08 3.69 1.79
N ALA A 78 -17.80 3.42 0.69
CA ALA A 78 -18.21 2.06 0.30
C ALA A 78 -17.03 1.13 -0.03
N SER A 79 -15.87 1.70 -0.35
CA SER A 79 -14.65 0.95 -0.66
C SER A 79 -13.99 0.32 0.57
N PHE A 80 -14.53 0.55 1.78
CA PHE A 80 -13.91 0.17 3.05
C PHE A 80 -14.80 -0.73 3.91
N PRO A 81 -14.22 -1.60 4.77
CA PRO A 81 -15.00 -2.47 5.64
C PRO A 81 -15.83 -1.68 6.67
N LYS A 82 -17.15 -1.78 6.59
CA LYS A 82 -18.09 -1.09 7.50
C LYS A 82 -17.87 -1.31 9.00
N GLY A 83 -17.28 -2.45 9.39
CA GLY A 83 -16.97 -2.75 10.79
C GLY A 83 -15.77 -1.99 11.36
N ARG A 84 -14.94 -1.39 10.50
CA ARG A 84 -13.69 -0.70 10.89
C ARG A 84 -13.70 0.80 10.60
N LEU A 85 -14.69 1.31 9.87
CA LEU A 85 -14.78 2.72 9.49
C LEU A 85 -15.95 3.40 10.21
N VAL A 86 -15.66 4.54 10.83
CA VAL A 86 -16.64 5.56 11.23
C VAL A 86 -16.45 6.75 10.29
N ILE A 87 -17.51 7.11 9.58
CA ILE A 87 -17.52 8.21 8.61
C ILE A 87 -17.73 9.51 9.40
N GLU A 88 -16.72 10.37 9.49
CA GLU A 88 -16.86 11.70 10.05
C GLU A 88 -17.26 12.69 8.97
N VAL A 89 -18.44 13.28 9.11
CA VAL A 89 -18.92 14.36 8.26
C VAL A 89 -18.42 15.67 8.86
N LEU A 90 -17.59 16.38 8.09
CA LEU A 90 -17.00 17.65 8.51
C LEU A 90 -18.06 18.75 8.70
N GLU A 91 -17.73 19.74 9.52
CA GLU A 91 -18.60 20.85 9.91
C GLU A 91 -18.97 21.78 8.74
N ASP A 92 -18.13 21.82 7.70
CA ASP A 92 -18.34 22.64 6.50
C ASP A 92 -19.27 21.98 5.47
N VAL A 93 -19.62 20.70 5.66
CA VAL A 93 -20.51 19.95 4.77
C VAL A 93 -21.96 20.38 4.98
N ARG A 94 -22.60 20.85 3.90
CA ARG A 94 -23.97 21.35 3.97
C ARG A 94 -24.98 20.20 3.94
N PRO A 95 -26.06 20.25 4.73
CA PRO A 95 -27.10 19.22 4.75
C PRO A 95 -28.04 19.32 3.54
N THR A 96 -27.49 19.16 2.32
CA THR A 96 -28.27 19.10 1.08
C THR A 96 -29.04 17.79 0.99
N LYS A 97 -30.06 17.73 0.12
CA LYS A 97 -30.86 16.51 -0.07
C LYS A 97 -29.98 15.34 -0.51
N GLU A 98 -28.99 15.63 -1.33
CA GLU A 98 -28.01 14.68 -1.86
C GLU A 98 -27.13 14.13 -0.73
N ILE A 99 -26.59 15.00 0.13
CA ILE A 99 -25.75 14.57 1.26
C ILE A 99 -26.55 13.74 2.27
N ILE A 100 -27.76 14.19 2.62
CA ILE A 100 -28.64 13.43 3.52
C ILE A 100 -28.95 12.05 2.94
N ALA A 101 -29.23 11.96 1.64
CA ALA A 101 -29.50 10.69 0.97
C ALA A 101 -28.29 9.74 1.01
N VAL A 102 -27.09 10.27 0.76
CA VAL A 102 -25.84 9.50 0.82
C VAL A 102 -25.53 9.02 2.24
N CYS A 103 -25.62 9.89 3.24
CA CYS A 103 -25.43 9.50 4.65
C CYS A 103 -26.44 8.43 5.07
N ARG A 104 -27.71 8.58 4.69
CA ARG A 104 -28.75 7.58 4.98
C ARG A 104 -28.46 6.24 4.29
N LYS A 105 -27.91 6.26 3.07
CA LYS A 105 -27.48 5.05 2.36
C LYS A 105 -26.36 4.33 3.12
N PHE A 106 -25.35 5.07 3.61
CA PHE A 106 -24.25 4.49 4.39
C PHE A 106 -24.70 3.93 5.74
N SER A 107 -25.54 4.66 6.46
CA SER A 107 -26.17 4.18 7.70
C SER A 107 -26.93 2.87 7.46
N LYS A 108 -27.77 2.79 6.42
CA LYS A 108 -28.49 1.54 6.04
C LYS A 108 -27.56 0.40 5.64
N ALA A 109 -26.39 0.69 5.06
CA ALA A 109 -25.37 -0.31 4.73
C ALA A 109 -24.61 -0.83 5.97
N GLY A 110 -24.79 -0.18 7.12
CA GLY A 110 -24.21 -0.55 8.41
C GLY A 110 -22.90 0.16 8.75
N TYR A 111 -22.60 1.29 8.09
CA TYR A 111 -21.52 2.17 8.51
C TYR A 111 -21.97 3.03 9.69
N LYS A 112 -21.05 3.36 10.58
CA LYS A 112 -21.29 4.36 11.61
C LYS A 112 -20.99 5.75 11.09
N ILE A 113 -21.79 6.72 11.48
CA ILE A 113 -21.63 8.12 11.08
C ILE A 113 -21.40 8.99 12.32
N ALA A 114 -20.41 9.86 12.22
CA ALA A 114 -20.08 10.88 13.21
C ALA A 114 -20.21 12.28 12.58
N LEU A 115 -20.72 13.24 13.33
CA LEU A 115 -20.71 14.66 12.95
C LEU A 115 -19.58 15.37 13.70
N ASP A 116 -18.67 16.01 12.96
CA ASP A 116 -17.48 16.67 13.49
C ASP A 116 -17.75 18.12 13.90
N ASP A 117 -16.99 18.63 14.89
CA ASP A 117 -17.07 20.01 15.42
C ASP A 117 -18.51 20.58 15.51
N PHE A 118 -19.44 19.79 16.07
CA PHE A 118 -20.87 20.02 15.93
C PHE A 118 -21.37 21.24 16.72
N VAL A 119 -21.98 22.17 15.99
CA VAL A 119 -22.78 23.27 16.54
C VAL A 119 -24.22 23.09 16.08
N TYR A 120 -25.17 23.08 17.02
CA TYR A 120 -26.57 22.84 16.68
C TYR A 120 -27.15 23.90 15.74
N ASP A 121 -27.72 23.46 14.63
CA ASP A 121 -28.58 24.21 13.72
C ASP A 121 -29.77 23.31 13.34
N GLU A 122 -30.98 23.88 13.24
CA GLU A 122 -32.19 23.13 12.84
C GLU A 122 -32.05 22.48 11.45
N LYS A 123 -31.23 23.04 10.56
CA LYS A 123 -30.94 22.47 9.25
C LYS A 123 -30.20 21.13 9.32
N LEU A 124 -29.50 20.86 10.42
CA LEU A 124 -28.74 19.62 10.62
C LEU A 124 -29.61 18.48 11.15
N GLU A 125 -30.87 18.73 11.53
CA GLU A 125 -31.79 17.71 12.07
C GLU A 125 -31.81 16.41 11.26
N PRO A 126 -31.89 16.43 9.91
CA PRO A 126 -31.89 15.21 9.13
C PRO A 126 -30.58 14.41 9.21
N LEU A 127 -29.45 15.07 9.46
CA LEU A 127 -28.15 14.41 9.68
C LEU A 127 -28.02 13.90 11.11
N ILE A 128 -28.56 14.63 12.10
CA ILE A 128 -28.62 14.22 13.51
C ILE A 128 -29.40 12.91 13.66
N GLU A 129 -30.51 12.75 12.92
CA GLU A 129 -31.29 11.50 12.90
C GLU A 129 -30.52 10.29 12.37
N ILE A 130 -29.51 10.52 11.52
CA ILE A 130 -28.74 9.47 10.85
C ILE A 130 -27.46 9.15 11.65
N ALA A 131 -26.92 10.12 12.38
CA ALA A 131 -25.66 10.00 13.09
C ALA A 131 -25.71 8.98 14.24
N ASP A 132 -24.61 8.27 14.44
CA ASP A 132 -24.39 7.45 15.64
C ASP A 132 -23.65 8.23 16.72
N ILE A 133 -22.81 9.18 16.31
CA ILE A 133 -21.90 9.93 17.17
C ILE A 133 -21.96 11.41 16.80
N ILE A 134 -21.95 12.28 17.80
CA ILE A 134 -21.80 13.72 17.62
C ILE A 134 -20.60 14.18 18.45
N LYS A 135 -19.65 14.83 17.79
CA LYS A 135 -18.41 15.35 18.39
C LYS A 135 -18.61 16.82 18.75
N ILE A 136 -18.27 17.20 19.98
CA ILE A 136 -18.40 18.57 20.47
C ILE A 136 -17.09 18.99 21.11
N ASP A 137 -16.53 20.10 20.65
CA ASP A 137 -15.39 20.76 21.29
C ASP A 137 -15.78 21.26 22.69
N PHE A 138 -15.20 20.64 23.72
CA PHE A 138 -15.54 20.90 25.11
C PHE A 138 -14.92 22.21 25.65
N ARG A 139 -13.90 22.77 24.98
CA ARG A 139 -13.24 24.01 25.39
C ARG A 139 -13.85 25.23 24.70
N LEU A 140 -14.18 25.11 23.41
CA LEU A 140 -14.77 26.21 22.65
C LEU A 140 -16.26 26.40 22.91
N THR A 141 -16.95 25.35 23.37
CA THR A 141 -18.40 25.41 23.64
C THR A 141 -18.68 25.63 25.12
N PRO A 142 -19.30 26.76 25.53
CA PRO A 142 -19.67 26.98 26.93
C PRO A 142 -20.63 25.90 27.45
N VAL A 143 -20.45 25.48 28.71
CA VAL A 143 -21.23 24.39 29.33
C VAL A 143 -22.75 24.60 29.24
N ASP A 144 -23.24 25.83 29.37
CA ASP A 144 -24.67 26.11 29.24
C ASP A 144 -25.20 25.94 27.81
N MET A 145 -24.35 26.21 26.81
CA MET A 145 -24.66 25.94 25.40
C MET A 145 -24.65 24.43 25.14
N ILE A 146 -23.67 23.71 25.68
CA ILE A 146 -23.63 22.24 25.65
C ILE A 146 -24.95 21.68 26.22
N ARG A 147 -25.36 22.10 27.44
CA ARG A 147 -26.62 21.65 28.06
C ARG A 147 -27.85 21.92 27.18
N LYS A 148 -27.92 23.07 26.51
CA LYS A 148 -29.01 23.39 25.58
C LYS A 148 -29.00 22.44 24.37
N THR A 149 -27.83 22.21 23.78
CA THR A 149 -27.65 21.26 22.67
C THR A 149 -28.05 19.84 23.09
N LEU A 150 -27.60 19.37 24.26
CA LEU A 150 -27.95 18.06 24.80
C LEU A 150 -29.46 17.86 24.97
N ARG A 151 -30.19 18.88 25.41
CA ARG A 151 -31.66 18.82 25.51
C ARG A 151 -32.30 18.60 24.15
N LYS A 152 -31.80 19.24 23.09
CA LYS A 152 -32.30 19.04 21.73
C LYS A 152 -31.95 17.64 21.22
N LEU A 153 -30.71 17.20 21.42
CA LEU A 153 -30.22 15.89 21.00
C LEU A 153 -30.86 14.72 21.79
N SER A 154 -31.44 14.96 22.96
CA SER A 154 -32.05 13.93 23.82
C SER A 154 -33.13 13.08 23.14
N LYS A 155 -33.75 13.60 22.08
CA LYS A 155 -34.76 12.88 21.27
C LYS A 155 -34.16 11.86 20.30
N HIS A 156 -32.85 11.95 20.05
CA HIS A 156 -32.14 11.12 19.09
C HIS A 156 -31.27 10.09 19.81
N LYS A 157 -31.08 8.93 19.18
CA LYS A 157 -30.24 7.85 19.72
C LYS A 157 -28.77 8.05 19.35
N VAL A 158 -28.22 9.20 19.72
CA VAL A 158 -26.83 9.58 19.42
C VAL A 158 -25.94 9.41 20.65
N LYS A 159 -24.69 9.00 20.44
CA LYS A 159 -23.65 9.05 21.45
C LYS A 159 -22.85 10.32 21.30
N LEU A 160 -22.32 10.83 22.41
CA LEU A 160 -21.60 12.09 22.42
C LEU A 160 -20.12 11.83 22.64
N LEU A 161 -19.29 12.51 21.87
CA LEU A 161 -17.84 12.51 21.97
C LEU A 161 -17.39 13.92 22.36
N ALA A 162 -16.70 14.04 23.50
CA ALA A 162 -16.12 15.30 23.95
C ALA A 162 -14.71 15.43 23.40
N GLU A 163 -14.47 16.49 22.63
CA GLU A 163 -13.15 16.79 22.05
C GLU A 163 -12.39 17.82 22.86
N LYS A 164 -11.06 17.82 22.67
CA LYS A 164 -10.11 18.71 23.33
C LYS A 164 -10.23 18.70 24.87
N VAL A 165 -10.47 17.51 25.43
CA VAL A 165 -10.43 17.28 26.89
C VAL A 165 -8.97 17.26 27.36
N GLU A 166 -8.58 18.27 28.12
CA GLU A 166 -7.18 18.53 28.52
C GLU A 166 -6.94 18.36 30.01
N SER A 167 -7.99 18.26 30.84
CA SER A 167 -7.87 17.99 32.27
C SER A 167 -8.81 16.91 32.81
N HIS A 168 -8.46 16.35 33.98
CA HIS A 168 -9.34 15.41 34.70
C HIS A 168 -10.69 16.04 35.08
N TYR A 169 -10.67 17.33 35.41
CA TYR A 169 -11.88 18.09 35.76
C TYR A 169 -12.84 18.20 34.58
N GLU A 170 -12.33 18.52 33.38
CA GLU A 170 -13.13 18.55 32.15
C GLU A 170 -13.71 17.17 31.82
N PHE A 171 -12.91 16.11 31.96
CA PHE A 171 -13.39 14.74 31.79
C PHE A 171 -14.56 14.42 32.72
N ASP A 172 -14.42 14.68 34.02
CA ASP A 172 -15.47 14.39 35.00
C ASP A 172 -16.74 15.22 34.75
N GLN A 173 -16.59 16.47 34.32
CA GLN A 173 -17.71 17.30 33.92
C GLN A 173 -18.42 16.74 32.67
N ALA A 174 -17.66 16.38 31.63
CA ALA A 174 -18.21 15.79 30.42
C ALA A 174 -18.93 14.45 30.71
N VAL A 175 -18.38 13.59 31.58
CA VAL A 175 -19.05 12.37 32.04
C VAL A 175 -20.38 12.69 32.74
N LYS A 176 -20.41 13.68 33.64
CA LYS A 176 -21.64 14.11 34.33
C LYS A 176 -22.69 14.67 33.37
N LEU A 177 -22.26 15.29 32.27
CA LEU A 177 -23.13 15.80 31.21
C LEU A 177 -23.64 14.70 30.27
N GLY A 178 -23.19 13.45 30.42
CA GLY A 178 -23.66 12.31 29.63
C GLY A 178 -22.81 11.98 28.41
N PHE A 179 -21.61 12.55 28.28
CA PHE A 179 -20.69 12.17 27.22
C PHE A 179 -20.23 10.70 27.35
N THR A 180 -20.15 10.01 26.23
CA THR A 180 -19.83 8.57 26.18
C THR A 180 -18.39 8.32 25.76
N TYR A 181 -17.88 9.15 24.85
CA TYR A 181 -16.53 9.07 24.30
C TYR A 181 -15.76 10.37 24.53
N PHE A 182 -14.44 10.27 24.56
CA PHE A 182 -13.56 11.37 24.93
C PHE A 182 -12.27 11.34 24.13
N GLN A 183 -11.82 12.52 23.73
CA GLN A 183 -10.60 12.74 22.98
C GLN A 183 -9.94 14.03 23.44
N GLY A 184 -8.62 14.00 23.66
CA GLY A 184 -7.86 15.19 24.06
C GLY A 184 -6.56 14.85 24.80
N TYR A 185 -5.72 15.87 25.01
CA TYR A 185 -4.36 15.70 25.52
C TYR A 185 -4.30 15.19 26.96
N PHE A 186 -5.39 15.28 27.73
CA PHE A 186 -5.49 14.64 29.04
C PHE A 186 -5.21 13.13 28.97
N PHE A 187 -5.62 12.48 27.88
CA PHE A 187 -5.46 11.04 27.73
C PHE A 187 -4.18 10.65 26.98
N SER A 188 -3.95 11.30 25.84
CA SER A 188 -2.73 11.12 25.05
C SER A 188 -2.60 12.26 24.04
N GLN A 189 -1.36 12.63 23.72
CA GLN A 189 -1.09 13.46 22.56
C GLN A 189 -1.23 12.65 21.25
N PRO A 190 -1.52 13.30 20.11
CA PRO A 190 -1.55 12.63 18.81
C PRO A 190 -0.21 11.95 18.51
N GLU A 191 -0.25 10.66 18.21
CA GLU A 191 0.93 9.88 17.86
C GLU A 191 1.19 10.01 16.35
N LYS A 192 2.38 10.46 15.96
CA LYS A 192 2.81 10.45 14.56
C LYS A 192 3.25 9.03 14.17
N ILE A 193 2.60 8.48 13.17
CA ILE A 193 3.00 7.22 12.53
C ILE A 193 3.50 7.55 11.13
N LEU A 194 4.75 7.15 10.87
CA LEU A 194 5.29 7.18 9.52
C LEU A 194 4.65 6.05 8.71
N ILE A 195 3.87 6.40 7.69
CA ILE A 195 3.34 5.43 6.74
C ILE A 195 4.08 5.65 5.44
N LYS A 196 5.06 4.76 5.19
CA LYS A 196 5.76 4.72 3.90
C LYS A 196 4.74 4.40 2.83
N GLU A 197 4.49 5.37 1.96
CA GLU A 197 3.56 5.25 0.86
C GLU A 197 4.00 4.10 -0.07
N LEU A 198 3.24 3.00 -0.07
CA LEU A 198 3.18 2.16 -1.25
C LEU A 198 2.32 2.93 -2.27
N ALA A 199 2.95 3.82 -3.06
CA ALA A 199 2.30 4.66 -4.06
C ALA A 199 1.29 3.86 -4.90
N LEU A 200 0.23 4.49 -5.42
CA LEU A 200 -0.74 3.83 -6.30
C LEU A 200 -0.09 3.04 -7.46
N ALA A 201 1.04 3.53 -7.99
CA ALA A 201 1.90 2.79 -8.92
C ALA A 201 2.39 1.45 -8.33
N LYS A 202 2.78 1.43 -7.05
CA LYS A 202 3.20 0.23 -6.31
C LYS A 202 2.05 -0.76 -6.05
N ILE A 203 0.77 -0.36 -6.06
CA ILE A 203 -0.37 -1.31 -6.00
C ILE A 203 -0.52 -2.05 -7.33
N THR A 204 -0.45 -1.34 -8.47
CA THR A 204 -0.41 -1.98 -9.79
C THR A 204 0.78 -2.92 -9.91
N LEU A 205 1.96 -2.49 -9.45
CA LEU A 205 3.18 -3.32 -9.43
C LEU A 205 3.06 -4.51 -8.49
N TYR A 206 2.39 -4.37 -7.33
CA TYR A 206 2.14 -5.49 -6.41
C TYR A 206 1.15 -6.49 -7.00
N ASN A 207 0.06 -6.01 -7.63
CA ASN A 207 -0.91 -6.86 -8.30
C ASN A 207 -0.30 -7.59 -9.51
N LEU A 208 0.55 -6.90 -10.28
CA LEU A 208 1.36 -7.51 -11.34
C LEU A 208 2.29 -8.55 -10.76
N LEU A 209 3.03 -8.22 -9.69
CA LEU A 209 3.97 -9.13 -9.06
C LEU A 209 3.26 -10.40 -8.56
N ALA A 210 2.13 -10.24 -7.89
CA ALA A 210 1.32 -11.36 -7.40
C ALA A 210 0.78 -12.23 -8.53
N GLU A 211 0.48 -11.66 -9.70
CA GLU A 211 -0.04 -12.41 -10.84
C GLU A 211 1.07 -13.14 -11.61
N VAL A 212 2.25 -12.52 -11.79
CA VAL A 212 3.40 -13.11 -12.51
C VAL A 212 4.14 -14.18 -11.70
N THR A 213 4.01 -14.19 -10.36
CA THR A 213 4.66 -15.19 -9.50
C THR A 213 3.80 -16.44 -9.26
N ARG A 214 2.56 -16.49 -9.78
CA ARG A 214 1.69 -17.67 -9.68
C ARG A 214 2.26 -18.86 -10.48
N LYS A 215 1.84 -20.09 -10.19
CA LYS A 215 2.24 -21.25 -11.04
C LYS A 215 1.57 -21.28 -12.42
N LYS A 216 0.38 -20.69 -12.54
CA LYS A 216 -0.34 -20.50 -13.81
C LYS A 216 -0.82 -19.07 -13.89
N THR A 217 -0.51 -18.37 -14.98
CA THR A 217 -0.96 -16.98 -15.17
C THR A 217 -2.26 -16.93 -15.93
N SER A 218 -3.14 -15.99 -15.57
CA SER A 218 -4.23 -15.62 -16.47
C SER A 218 -3.78 -14.50 -17.40
N ILE A 219 -3.65 -14.82 -18.69
CA ILE A 219 -3.36 -13.83 -19.76
C ILE A 219 -4.42 -12.71 -19.76
N GLU A 220 -5.69 -13.04 -19.54
CA GLU A 220 -6.79 -12.07 -19.44
C GLU A 220 -6.63 -11.14 -18.24
N ARG A 221 -6.17 -11.67 -17.10
CA ARG A 221 -5.93 -10.89 -15.89
C ARG A 221 -4.72 -9.98 -16.06
N LEU A 222 -3.63 -10.46 -16.65
CA LEU A 222 -2.50 -9.63 -17.01
C LEU A 222 -2.90 -8.52 -17.98
N HIS A 223 -3.67 -8.83 -19.03
CA HIS A 223 -4.20 -7.82 -19.94
C HIS A 223 -5.00 -6.76 -19.19
N LYS A 224 -5.93 -7.16 -18.31
CA LYS A 224 -6.69 -6.20 -17.48
C LYS A 224 -5.79 -5.32 -16.63
N ILE A 225 -4.77 -5.90 -15.97
CA ILE A 225 -3.88 -5.13 -15.10
C ILE A 225 -3.00 -4.16 -15.92
N ILE A 226 -2.44 -4.62 -17.04
CA ILE A 226 -1.59 -3.79 -17.93
C ILE A 226 -2.42 -2.68 -18.57
N SER A 227 -3.62 -2.98 -19.08
CA SER A 227 -4.48 -2.00 -19.76
C SER A 227 -5.00 -0.89 -18.86
N LEU A 228 -4.97 -1.07 -17.54
CA LEU A 228 -5.31 -0.01 -16.58
C LEU A 228 -4.15 0.97 -16.33
N ASP A 229 -2.94 0.64 -16.78
CA ASP A 229 -1.74 1.44 -16.60
C ASP A 229 -1.12 1.83 -17.96
N VAL A 230 -1.24 3.11 -18.30
CA VAL A 230 -0.78 3.66 -19.58
C VAL A 230 0.75 3.57 -19.70
N ALA A 231 1.49 3.72 -18.60
CA ALA A 231 2.96 3.68 -18.62
C ALA A 231 3.49 2.27 -18.87
N ILE A 232 2.92 1.26 -18.20
CA ILE A 232 3.27 -0.14 -18.40
C ILE A 232 2.85 -0.60 -19.81
N SER A 233 1.67 -0.17 -20.28
CA SER A 233 1.19 -0.43 -21.64
C SER A 233 2.15 0.13 -22.70
N TYR A 234 2.61 1.37 -22.53
CA TYR A 234 3.58 2.00 -23.43
C TYR A 234 4.93 1.26 -23.42
N LYS A 235 5.46 0.93 -22.23
CA LYS A 235 6.71 0.17 -22.07
C LYS A 235 6.63 -1.20 -22.76
N LEU A 236 5.48 -1.87 -22.67
CA LEU A 236 5.25 -3.17 -23.31
C LEU A 236 5.34 -3.04 -24.84
N LEU A 237 4.61 -2.09 -25.42
CA LEU A 237 4.62 -1.86 -26.86
C LEU A 237 6.01 -1.47 -27.37
N ARG A 238 6.74 -0.61 -26.63
CA ARG A 238 8.11 -0.23 -26.96
C ARG A 238 9.08 -1.42 -26.90
N PHE A 239 8.96 -2.26 -25.86
CA PHE A 239 9.79 -3.46 -25.71
C PHE A 239 9.57 -4.44 -26.86
N ILE A 240 8.31 -4.70 -27.20
CA ILE A 240 7.91 -5.56 -28.31
C ILE A 240 8.45 -4.99 -29.64
N ASN A 241 8.30 -3.70 -29.90
CA ASN A 241 8.76 -3.09 -31.14
C ASN A 241 10.28 -2.79 -31.17
N SER A 242 11.06 -3.26 -30.19
CA SER A 242 12.51 -3.07 -30.18
C SER A 242 13.24 -3.98 -31.18
N ALA A 243 14.47 -3.60 -31.53
CA ALA A 243 15.34 -4.34 -32.45
C ALA A 243 15.63 -5.80 -32.01
N TYR A 244 15.44 -6.11 -30.73
CA TYR A 244 15.59 -7.45 -30.17
C TYR A 244 14.66 -8.50 -30.80
N PHE A 245 13.45 -8.09 -31.23
CA PHE A 245 12.44 -9.01 -31.74
C PHE A 245 12.38 -9.12 -33.28
N TYR A 246 13.31 -8.50 -34.02
CA TYR A 246 13.45 -8.57 -35.50
C TYR A 246 12.10 -8.70 -36.25
N ARG A 247 11.43 -7.56 -36.56
CA ARG A 247 10.05 -7.58 -37.09
C ARG A 247 9.83 -6.87 -38.43
N LEU A 248 8.87 -7.43 -39.19
CA LEU A 248 8.33 -6.88 -40.45
C LEU A 248 7.13 -5.93 -40.24
N GLN A 249 6.38 -6.04 -39.14
CA GLN A 249 5.23 -5.17 -38.82
C GLN A 249 5.16 -4.81 -37.33
N GLU A 250 4.76 -3.56 -37.06
CA GLU A 250 4.66 -2.97 -35.72
C GLU A 250 3.43 -3.46 -34.94
N VAL A 251 3.60 -3.78 -33.66
CA VAL A 251 2.51 -4.13 -32.75
C VAL A 251 1.89 -2.86 -32.17
N LYS A 252 0.58 -2.68 -32.40
CA LYS A 252 -0.15 -1.44 -32.05
C LYS A 252 -1.05 -1.54 -30.82
N THR A 253 -1.32 -2.74 -30.30
CA THR A 253 -2.24 -2.92 -29.17
C THR A 253 -1.67 -3.87 -28.11
N VAL A 254 -1.99 -3.59 -26.84
CA VAL A 254 -1.56 -4.41 -25.69
C VAL A 254 -2.04 -5.86 -25.85
N LYS A 255 -3.29 -6.07 -26.29
CA LYS A 255 -3.84 -7.40 -26.55
C LYS A 255 -3.03 -8.19 -27.58
N HIS A 256 -2.66 -7.55 -28.69
CA HIS A 256 -1.82 -8.19 -29.71
C HIS A 256 -0.40 -8.44 -29.19
N GLY A 257 0.16 -7.49 -28.43
CA GLY A 257 1.49 -7.64 -27.85
C GLY A 257 1.61 -8.78 -26.84
N ILE A 258 0.60 -8.93 -25.98
CA ILE A 258 0.49 -10.04 -25.03
C ILE A 258 0.39 -11.39 -25.74
N ALA A 259 -0.44 -11.49 -26.78
CA ALA A 259 -0.59 -12.71 -27.57
C ALA A 259 0.71 -13.07 -28.31
N TYR A 260 1.44 -12.07 -28.80
CA TYR A 260 2.71 -12.26 -29.51
C TYR A 260 3.84 -12.74 -28.57
N LEU A 261 4.02 -12.12 -27.40
CA LEU A 261 5.08 -12.48 -26.46
C LEU A 261 4.91 -13.88 -25.89
N GLY A 262 3.67 -14.32 -25.70
CA GLY A 262 3.36 -15.51 -24.92
C GLY A 262 3.59 -15.31 -23.43
N GLU A 263 3.07 -16.24 -22.63
CA GLU A 263 3.00 -16.12 -21.16
C GLU A 263 4.38 -15.96 -20.50
N VAL A 264 5.38 -16.74 -20.95
CA VAL A 264 6.72 -16.77 -20.34
C VAL A 264 7.46 -15.45 -20.53
N GLN A 265 7.45 -14.89 -21.75
CA GLN A 265 8.15 -13.63 -22.03
C GLN A 265 7.42 -12.42 -21.46
N LEU A 266 6.08 -12.46 -21.44
CA LEU A 266 5.28 -11.42 -20.79
C LEU A 266 5.58 -11.33 -19.29
N ARG A 267 5.68 -12.46 -18.59
CA ARG A 267 6.07 -12.48 -17.18
C ARG A 267 7.42 -11.81 -16.95
N ARG A 268 8.43 -12.16 -17.74
CA ARG A 268 9.78 -11.60 -17.64
C ARG A 268 9.78 -10.09 -17.83
N PHE A 269 9.09 -9.62 -18.87
CA PHE A 269 8.92 -8.19 -19.12
C PHE A 269 8.26 -7.47 -17.93
N LEU A 270 7.16 -8.01 -17.41
CA LEU A 270 6.43 -7.40 -16.30
C LEU A 270 7.28 -7.35 -15.01
N ILE A 271 8.00 -8.42 -14.72
CA ILE A 271 8.94 -8.51 -13.61
C ILE A 271 10.03 -7.43 -13.73
N LEU A 272 10.53 -7.19 -14.95
CA LEU A 272 11.52 -6.16 -15.24
C LEU A 272 10.95 -4.75 -15.05
N VAL A 273 9.72 -4.50 -15.53
CA VAL A 273 9.02 -3.25 -15.30
C VAL A 273 8.85 -2.99 -13.81
N ILE A 274 8.44 -4.00 -13.04
CA ILE A 274 8.29 -3.93 -11.58
C ILE A 274 9.60 -3.49 -10.92
N VAL A 275 10.73 -4.09 -11.27
CA VAL A 275 12.02 -3.73 -10.68
C VAL A 275 12.48 -2.34 -11.13
N SER A 276 12.29 -1.97 -12.40
CA SER A 276 12.65 -0.64 -12.89
C SER A 276 11.87 0.49 -12.19
N GLU A 277 10.59 0.25 -11.89
CA GLU A 277 9.72 1.20 -11.18
C GLU A 277 10.06 1.27 -9.68
N LEU A 278 10.44 0.14 -9.07
CA LEU A 278 10.88 0.11 -7.67
C LEU A 278 12.23 0.80 -7.45
N ALA A 279 13.01 1.03 -8.52
CA ALA A 279 14.36 1.55 -8.48
C ALA A 279 14.51 2.93 -9.14
N ILE A 280 13.41 3.68 -9.35
CA ILE A 280 13.41 5.01 -10.02
C ILE A 280 14.43 5.99 -9.43
N ASP A 281 14.65 5.96 -8.11
CA ASP A 281 15.56 6.87 -7.40
C ASP A 281 16.90 6.21 -7.02
N LYS A 282 17.29 5.12 -7.69
CA LYS A 282 18.51 4.35 -7.40
C LYS A 282 19.50 4.44 -8.55
N PRO A 283 20.82 4.25 -8.28
CA PRO A 283 21.81 4.15 -9.35
C PRO A 283 21.36 3.12 -10.39
N SER A 284 21.33 3.53 -11.67
CA SER A 284 20.96 2.65 -12.80
C SER A 284 21.76 1.35 -12.81
N GLU A 285 22.99 1.40 -12.31
CA GLU A 285 23.89 0.26 -12.15
C GLU A 285 23.38 -0.81 -11.18
N LEU A 286 22.63 -0.46 -10.12
CA LEU A 286 22.01 -1.46 -9.23
C LEU A 286 20.92 -2.25 -9.95
N VAL A 287 20.14 -1.57 -10.79
CA VAL A 287 19.12 -2.22 -11.63
C VAL A 287 19.79 -3.10 -12.66
N ARG A 288 20.82 -2.58 -13.35
CA ARG A 288 21.63 -3.35 -14.30
C ARG A 288 22.16 -4.63 -13.68
N LEU A 289 22.80 -4.53 -12.51
CA LEU A 289 23.39 -5.66 -11.81
C LEU A 289 22.32 -6.69 -11.43
N SER A 290 21.15 -6.26 -10.96
CA SER A 290 20.05 -7.19 -10.66
C SER A 290 19.59 -7.97 -11.90
N LEU A 291 19.56 -7.34 -13.07
CA LEU A 291 19.20 -7.98 -14.34
C LEU A 291 20.26 -8.96 -14.82
N VAL A 292 21.54 -8.61 -14.69
CA VAL A 292 22.67 -9.51 -14.96
C VAL A 292 22.54 -10.75 -14.09
N ARG A 293 22.35 -10.57 -12.77
CA ARG A 293 22.20 -11.69 -11.83
C ARG A 293 20.98 -12.55 -12.13
N ALA A 294 19.86 -11.94 -12.52
CA ALA A 294 18.64 -12.64 -12.91
C ALA A 294 18.90 -13.58 -14.09
N LYS A 295 19.42 -13.03 -15.19
CA LYS A 295 19.70 -13.81 -16.40
C LYS A 295 20.80 -14.86 -16.15
N PHE A 296 21.79 -14.55 -15.35
CA PHE A 296 22.87 -15.49 -15.07
C PHE A 296 22.40 -16.68 -14.23
N CYS A 297 21.60 -16.43 -13.17
CA CYS A 297 20.97 -17.50 -12.40
C CYS A 297 20.07 -18.39 -13.29
N GLU A 298 19.34 -17.78 -14.22
CA GLU A 298 18.51 -18.51 -15.18
C GLU A 298 19.34 -19.44 -16.09
N LEU A 299 20.43 -18.94 -16.68
CA LEU A 299 21.29 -19.72 -17.58
C LEU A 299 21.98 -20.88 -16.85
N LEU A 300 22.45 -20.63 -15.63
CA LEU A 300 22.96 -21.69 -14.75
C LEU A 300 21.88 -22.75 -14.48
N ALA A 301 20.63 -22.33 -14.26
CA ALA A 301 19.52 -23.26 -14.04
C ALA A 301 19.30 -24.18 -15.24
N LEU A 302 19.34 -23.61 -16.45
CA LEU A 302 19.13 -24.36 -17.70
C LEU A 302 20.20 -25.43 -17.95
N GLN A 303 21.43 -25.21 -17.47
CA GLN A 303 22.52 -26.20 -17.53
C GLN A 303 22.62 -27.11 -16.30
N SER A 304 21.70 -26.98 -15.35
CA SER A 304 21.68 -27.76 -14.10
C SER A 304 20.51 -28.76 -14.09
N ARG A 305 20.45 -29.56 -13.01
CA ARG A 305 19.26 -30.39 -12.71
C ARG A 305 17.98 -29.57 -12.46
N PHE A 306 18.09 -28.25 -12.30
CA PHE A 306 16.99 -27.33 -12.00
C PHE A 306 16.40 -26.63 -13.23
N LYS A 307 16.63 -27.15 -14.45
CA LYS A 307 16.11 -26.56 -15.70
C LYS A 307 14.61 -26.22 -15.69
N ASN A 308 13.81 -27.01 -14.96
CA ASN A 308 12.36 -26.85 -14.87
C ASN A 308 11.91 -25.65 -14.02
N VAL A 309 12.83 -25.07 -13.23
CA VAL A 309 12.59 -23.91 -12.35
C VAL A 309 13.47 -22.72 -12.72
N SER A 310 13.83 -22.61 -14.01
CA SER A 310 14.68 -21.53 -14.53
C SER A 310 14.07 -20.14 -14.32
N MET A 311 12.74 -20.02 -14.35
CA MET A 311 12.03 -18.76 -14.06
C MET A 311 12.16 -18.37 -12.57
N GLU A 312 12.12 -19.34 -11.66
CA GLU A 312 12.38 -19.12 -10.25
C GLU A 312 13.82 -18.69 -10.00
N MET A 313 14.79 -19.23 -10.75
CA MET A 313 16.19 -18.80 -10.67
C MET A 313 16.38 -17.40 -11.22
N PHE A 314 15.66 -17.03 -12.28
CA PHE A 314 15.62 -15.65 -12.77
C PHE A 314 15.13 -14.69 -11.67
N LEU A 315 14.01 -15.02 -11.01
CA LEU A 315 13.47 -14.23 -9.90
C LEU A 315 14.43 -14.14 -8.71
N LEU A 316 15.13 -15.22 -8.39
CA LEU A 316 16.15 -15.26 -7.34
C LEU A 316 17.26 -14.24 -7.62
N GLY A 317 17.83 -14.27 -8.82
CA GLY A 317 18.90 -13.34 -9.19
C GLY A 317 18.41 -11.89 -9.22
N LEU A 318 17.20 -11.67 -9.71
CA LEU A 318 16.60 -10.33 -9.78
C LEU A 318 16.37 -9.71 -8.40
N PHE A 319 15.82 -10.48 -7.46
CA PHE A 319 15.56 -9.99 -6.10
C PHE A 319 16.78 -10.02 -5.19
N SER A 320 17.96 -10.42 -5.69
CA SER A 320 19.18 -10.47 -4.89
C SER A 320 19.67 -9.13 -4.36
N LEU A 321 19.18 -8.01 -4.91
CA LEU A 321 19.55 -6.63 -4.53
C LEU A 321 18.35 -5.79 -4.09
N ILE A 322 17.18 -6.40 -3.89
CA ILE A 322 15.94 -5.66 -3.61
C ILE A 322 15.98 -4.96 -2.24
N ASP A 323 16.70 -5.51 -1.28
CA ASP A 323 16.93 -4.91 0.04
C ASP A 323 17.69 -3.58 -0.06
N SER A 324 18.70 -3.53 -0.92
CA SER A 324 19.49 -2.35 -1.22
C SER A 324 18.66 -1.31 -1.99
N MET A 325 17.79 -1.76 -2.90
CA MET A 325 16.87 -0.89 -3.62
C MET A 325 15.81 -0.28 -2.70
N LEU A 326 15.27 -1.06 -1.76
CA LEU A 326 14.18 -0.62 -0.86
C LEU A 326 14.64 -0.07 0.49
N GLU A 327 15.95 -0.04 0.75
CA GLU A 327 16.55 0.37 2.03
C GLU A 327 15.85 -0.29 3.23
N THR A 328 15.55 -1.58 3.08
CA THR A 328 14.77 -2.37 4.02
C THR A 328 15.40 -3.75 4.13
N LYS A 329 15.40 -4.33 5.34
CA LYS A 329 15.93 -5.67 5.58
C LYS A 329 15.29 -6.73 4.67
N MET A 330 16.10 -7.62 4.11
CA MET A 330 15.67 -8.66 3.16
C MET A 330 14.54 -9.54 3.72
N GLU A 331 14.60 -9.89 5.01
CA GLU A 331 13.60 -10.71 5.70
C GLU A 331 12.22 -10.05 5.67
N VAL A 332 12.17 -8.75 5.97
CA VAL A 332 10.93 -7.96 6.00
C VAL A 332 10.31 -7.86 4.60
N ILE A 333 11.13 -7.83 3.56
CA ILE A 333 10.67 -7.81 2.18
C ILE A 333 10.10 -9.19 1.83
N MET A 334 10.84 -10.26 2.07
CA MET A 334 10.43 -11.63 1.70
C MET A 334 9.18 -12.12 2.42
N GLU A 335 8.91 -11.66 3.66
CA GLU A 335 7.63 -11.94 4.35
C GLU A 335 6.42 -11.44 3.56
N LYS A 336 6.55 -10.29 2.89
CA LYS A 336 5.44 -9.59 2.22
C LYS A 336 5.26 -10.00 0.77
N LEU A 337 6.29 -10.55 0.12
CA LEU A 337 6.23 -10.93 -1.29
C LEU A 337 5.58 -12.32 -1.49
N PRO A 338 4.65 -12.47 -2.44
CA PRO A 338 4.02 -13.75 -2.76
C PRO A 338 4.90 -14.58 -3.70
N ILE A 339 6.12 -14.92 -3.27
CA ILE A 339 7.08 -15.74 -4.03
C ILE A 339 7.29 -17.12 -3.39
N ALA A 340 7.88 -18.05 -4.16
CA ALA A 340 8.16 -19.42 -3.72
C ALA A 340 9.01 -19.47 -2.44
N LYS A 341 8.72 -20.43 -1.56
CA LYS A 341 9.37 -20.55 -0.24
C LYS A 341 10.88 -20.73 -0.37
N GLU A 342 11.29 -21.48 -1.39
CA GLU A 342 12.67 -21.80 -1.72
C GLU A 342 13.46 -20.52 -2.06
N ILE A 343 12.84 -19.57 -2.78
CA ILE A 343 13.44 -18.26 -3.09
C ILE A 343 13.56 -17.43 -1.80
N LYS A 344 12.53 -17.42 -0.95
CA LYS A 344 12.59 -16.69 0.34
C LYS A 344 13.70 -17.24 1.24
N GLN A 345 13.84 -18.56 1.32
CA GLN A 345 14.88 -19.22 2.11
C GLN A 345 16.28 -18.88 1.61
N ALA A 346 16.48 -18.82 0.29
CA ALA A 346 17.75 -18.44 -0.30
C ALA A 346 18.07 -16.95 -0.05
N LEU A 347 17.11 -16.04 -0.26
CA LEU A 347 17.36 -14.60 -0.12
C LEU A 347 17.49 -14.15 1.34
N SER A 348 16.63 -14.63 2.24
CA SER A 348 16.61 -14.19 3.63
C SER A 348 17.55 -15.01 4.51
N SER A 349 17.41 -16.34 4.51
CA SER A 349 18.14 -17.21 5.44
C SER A 349 19.43 -17.76 4.85
N GLN A 350 19.71 -17.54 3.56
CA GLN A 350 20.84 -18.11 2.83
C GLN A 350 20.93 -19.65 2.94
N THR A 351 19.76 -20.31 2.91
CA THR A 351 19.61 -21.77 3.04
C THR A 351 18.89 -22.38 1.83
N GLY A 352 18.99 -23.71 1.70
CA GLY A 352 18.34 -24.48 0.63
C GLY A 352 19.11 -24.47 -0.69
N ASP A 353 18.75 -25.35 -1.62
CA ASP A 353 19.49 -25.58 -2.87
C ASP A 353 19.61 -24.33 -3.76
N TYR A 354 18.62 -23.42 -3.69
CA TYR A 354 18.59 -22.25 -4.55
C TYR A 354 19.72 -21.25 -4.22
N ILE A 355 20.26 -21.27 -3.00
CA ILE A 355 21.36 -20.37 -2.61
C ILE A 355 22.62 -20.57 -3.43
N TYR A 356 22.85 -21.77 -3.96
CA TYR A 356 24.07 -22.09 -4.71
C TYR A 356 24.13 -21.34 -6.05
N PHE A 357 22.99 -21.08 -6.68
CA PHE A 357 22.92 -20.22 -7.87
C PHE A 357 23.38 -18.80 -7.55
N LEU A 358 22.82 -18.21 -6.48
CA LEU A 358 23.18 -16.85 -6.09
C LEU A 358 24.64 -16.75 -5.61
N LYS A 359 25.13 -17.77 -4.88
CA LYS A 359 26.54 -17.85 -4.47
C LYS A 359 27.47 -17.95 -5.67
N ALA A 360 27.15 -18.76 -6.68
CA ALA A 360 27.96 -18.88 -7.89
C ALA A 360 28.06 -17.53 -8.61
N VAL A 361 26.92 -16.86 -8.81
CA VAL A 361 26.87 -15.55 -9.48
C VAL A 361 27.65 -14.48 -8.72
N VAL A 362 27.41 -14.34 -7.42
CA VAL A 362 28.09 -13.32 -6.58
C VAL A 362 29.60 -13.61 -6.47
N ALA A 363 29.99 -14.88 -6.38
CA ALA A 363 31.39 -15.26 -6.32
C ALA A 363 32.11 -15.00 -7.64
N TYR A 364 31.44 -15.25 -8.78
CA TYR A 364 31.98 -14.94 -10.11
C TYR A 364 32.22 -13.43 -10.28
N GLU A 365 31.23 -12.60 -9.92
CA GLU A 365 31.36 -11.13 -9.97
C GLU A 365 32.51 -10.59 -9.11
N ARG A 366 32.78 -11.23 -7.96
CA ARG A 366 33.81 -10.82 -7.01
C ARG A 366 35.16 -11.49 -7.23
N GLY A 367 35.31 -12.32 -8.25
CA GLY A 367 36.54 -13.09 -8.50
C GLY A 367 36.87 -14.12 -7.41
N GLN A 368 35.89 -14.60 -6.65
CA GLN A 368 36.06 -15.54 -5.54
C GLN A 368 36.05 -16.99 -6.04
N ILE A 369 37.14 -17.41 -6.69
CA ILE A 369 37.26 -18.72 -7.35
C ILE A 369 36.85 -19.91 -6.45
N PRO A 370 37.32 -20.04 -5.19
CA PRO A 370 36.99 -21.21 -4.37
C PRO A 370 35.49 -21.34 -4.06
N THR A 371 34.84 -20.21 -3.77
CA THR A 371 33.40 -20.15 -3.50
C THR A 371 32.60 -20.43 -4.76
N PHE A 372 33.05 -19.90 -5.89
CA PHE A 372 32.43 -20.10 -7.19
C PHE A 372 32.46 -21.58 -7.61
N THR A 373 33.62 -22.22 -7.59
CA THR A 373 33.77 -23.64 -7.94
C THR A 373 32.91 -24.52 -7.04
N ARG A 374 32.97 -24.31 -5.71
CA ARG A 374 32.13 -25.07 -4.77
C ARG A 374 30.65 -24.89 -5.01
N ALA A 375 30.20 -23.69 -5.40
CA ALA A 375 28.80 -23.43 -5.70
C ALA A 375 28.35 -24.13 -6.99
N LEU A 376 29.18 -24.13 -8.03
CA LEU A 376 28.93 -24.83 -9.29
C LEU A 376 28.81 -26.35 -9.10
N GLU A 377 29.67 -26.94 -8.25
CA GLU A 377 29.60 -28.37 -7.92
C GLU A 377 28.24 -28.75 -7.33
N GLN A 378 27.66 -27.91 -6.46
CA GLN A 378 26.36 -28.19 -5.82
C GLN A 378 25.19 -28.13 -6.81
N ILE A 379 25.30 -27.31 -7.86
CA ILE A 379 24.28 -27.21 -8.92
C ILE A 379 24.61 -28.10 -10.14
N ASN A 380 25.77 -28.75 -10.15
CA ASN A 380 26.27 -29.61 -11.22
C ASN A 380 26.29 -28.91 -12.59
N VAL A 381 26.94 -27.74 -12.65
CA VAL A 381 27.16 -26.97 -13.89
C VAL A 381 28.64 -26.96 -14.22
N ASP A 382 28.98 -27.22 -15.49
CA ASP A 382 30.35 -27.16 -15.97
C ASP A 382 30.88 -25.72 -15.96
N GLN A 383 32.01 -25.53 -15.30
CA GLN A 383 32.70 -24.25 -15.18
C GLN A 383 33.10 -23.67 -16.55
N ALA A 384 33.36 -24.51 -17.55
CA ALA A 384 33.77 -24.08 -18.89
C ALA A 384 32.68 -23.27 -19.62
N LEU A 385 31.40 -23.51 -19.32
CA LEU A 385 30.27 -22.84 -19.97
C LEU A 385 29.94 -21.47 -19.35
N VAL A 386 30.47 -21.20 -18.16
CA VAL A 386 30.07 -20.05 -17.35
C VAL A 386 30.47 -18.68 -17.95
N PRO A 387 31.67 -18.50 -18.54
CA PRO A 387 32.03 -17.21 -19.16
C PRO A 387 31.04 -16.75 -20.23
N ASP A 388 30.60 -17.66 -21.10
CA ASP A 388 29.65 -17.34 -22.18
C ASP A 388 28.27 -16.95 -21.60
N MET A 389 27.80 -17.65 -20.56
CA MET A 389 26.56 -17.30 -19.88
C MET A 389 26.62 -15.91 -19.24
N TYR A 390 27.77 -15.55 -18.67
CA TYR A 390 27.95 -14.24 -18.07
C TYR A 390 27.92 -13.14 -19.14
N LEU A 391 28.58 -13.34 -20.28
CA LEU A 391 28.53 -12.41 -21.42
C LEU A 391 27.10 -12.26 -21.96
N GLU A 392 26.35 -13.35 -22.11
CA GLU A 392 24.94 -13.31 -22.50
C GLU A 392 24.10 -12.51 -21.48
N SER A 393 24.38 -12.66 -20.18
CA SER A 393 23.70 -11.94 -19.11
C SER A 393 23.97 -10.44 -19.15
N LEU A 394 25.19 -10.03 -19.49
CA LEU A 394 25.55 -8.62 -19.71
C LEU A 394 24.83 -8.03 -20.91
N GLN A 395 24.81 -8.74 -22.04
CA GLN A 395 24.11 -8.31 -23.26
C GLN A 395 22.60 -8.16 -23.02
N TYR A 396 22.01 -9.12 -22.30
CA TYR A 396 20.61 -9.10 -21.90
C TYR A 396 20.27 -7.85 -21.10
N ALA A 397 21.05 -7.56 -20.05
CA ALA A 397 20.83 -6.38 -19.20
C ALA A 397 20.97 -5.06 -20.00
N ASN A 398 21.98 -4.96 -20.88
CA ASN A 398 22.21 -3.77 -21.69
C ASN A 398 21.11 -3.49 -22.73
N THR A 399 20.36 -4.52 -23.15
CA THR A 399 19.25 -4.36 -24.09
C THR A 399 17.99 -3.81 -23.43
N LEU A 400 17.88 -3.97 -22.10
CA LEU A 400 16.67 -3.68 -21.33
C LEU A 400 16.72 -2.35 -20.58
N MET A 401 17.92 -1.81 -20.37
CA MET A 401 18.13 -0.44 -19.90
C MET A 401 18.17 0.52 -21.09
#